data_AF-A0A845M4S9-F1
#
_entry.id   AF-A0A845M4S9-F1
#
_cell.length_a   1.000
_cell.length_b   1.000
_cell.length_c   1.000
_cell.angle_alpha   90.00
_cell.angle_beta   90.00
_cell.angle_gamma   90.00
#
_symmetry.space_group_name_H-M   'P 1'
#
loop_
_entity.id
_entity.type
_entity.pdbx_description
1 polymer ?
#
loop_
_entity_poly.entity_id
_entity_poly.type
_entity_poly.pdbx_seq_one_letter_code
_entity_poly.pdbx_strand_id
1 'polypeptide(L)'
;MCTNTEDLNRIADRLDDPSRAIFHLSILAISERRELLANDLLTLTYAEPRLDGDVQLPADEELLRMLHSLPEGERGPWLRALMALNEDGDGMRMIRLLGLMRRRTAN
;
A
#
# COMPACT_ATOMS: atom_id res chain seq x y z
N MET A 1 8.99 -24.97 13.79
CA MET A 1 8.15 -24.01 13.06
C MET A 1 9.05 -22.88 12.57
N CYS A 2 9.57 -23.02 11.35
CA CYS A 2 10.29 -21.98 10.62
C CYS A 2 9.59 -21.84 9.26
N THR A 3 8.52 -21.04 9.20
CA THR A 3 7.69 -20.83 7.99
C THR A 3 7.11 -19.41 7.98
N ASN A 4 7.89 -18.39 8.36
CA ASN A 4 7.41 -17.01 8.31
C ASN A 4 8.23 -16.16 7.35
N THR A 5 9.54 -15.98 7.55
CA THR A 5 10.28 -15.00 6.74
C THR A 5 10.63 -15.51 5.34
N GLU A 6 11.05 -16.77 5.19
CA GLU A 6 11.44 -17.33 3.89
C GLU A 6 10.25 -17.47 2.93
N ASP A 7 9.08 -17.86 3.44
CA ASP A 7 7.86 -17.98 2.63
C ASP A 7 7.31 -16.61 2.23
N LEU A 8 7.39 -15.60 3.12
CA LEU A 8 7.03 -14.22 2.80
C LEU A 8 7.95 -13.63 1.73
N ASN A 9 9.26 -13.88 1.81
CA ASN A 9 10.22 -13.44 0.80
C ASN A 9 9.94 -14.11 -0.55
N ARG A 10 9.67 -15.42 -0.56
CA ARG A 10 9.33 -16.13 -1.80
C ARG A 10 8.05 -15.61 -2.46
N ILE A 11 7.05 -15.20 -1.67
CA ILE A 11 5.84 -14.54 -2.18
C ILE A 11 6.21 -13.18 -2.78
N ALA A 12 6.96 -12.36 -2.04
CA ALA A 12 7.37 -11.03 -2.47
C ALA A 12 8.19 -11.05 -3.77
N ASP A 13 9.04 -12.06 -3.98
CA ASP A 13 9.86 -12.21 -5.19
C ASP A 13 9.06 -12.47 -6.47
N ARG A 14 7.80 -12.92 -6.34
CA ARG A 14 6.90 -13.20 -7.47
C ARG A 14 5.99 -12.02 -7.83
N LEU A 15 6.00 -10.98 -7.01
CA LEU A 15 5.18 -9.78 -7.19
C LEU A 15 5.96 -8.74 -8.00
N ASP A 16 5.23 -7.99 -8.82
CA ASP A 16 5.67 -6.71 -9.39
C ASP A 16 5.97 -5.71 -8.26
N ASP A 17 6.81 -4.72 -8.56
CA ASP A 17 7.30 -3.78 -7.55
C ASP A 17 6.17 -3.04 -6.80
N PRO A 18 5.07 -2.57 -7.45
CA PRO A 18 3.94 -1.97 -6.75
C PRO A 18 3.24 -2.95 -5.81
N SER A 19 2.93 -4.17 -6.27
CA SER A 19 2.28 -5.19 -5.44
C SER A 19 3.18 -5.60 -4.27
N ARG A 20 4.50 -5.67 -4.45
CA ARG A 20 5.44 -5.94 -3.36
C ARG A 20 5.41 -4.84 -2.29
N ALA A 21 5.34 -3.57 -2.70
CA ALA A 21 5.26 -2.46 -1.77
C ALA A 21 3.94 -2.48 -0.97
N ILE A 22 2.81 -2.80 -1.62
CA ILE A 22 1.50 -2.95 -0.96
C ILE A 22 1.48 -4.19 -0.05
N PHE A 23 2.12 -5.29 -0.47
CA PHE A 23 2.23 -6.50 0.33
C PHE A 23 2.95 -6.21 1.66
N HIS A 24 4.02 -5.42 1.65
CA HIS A 24 4.69 -4.99 2.88
C HIS A 24 3.77 -4.21 3.82
N LEU A 25 2.89 -3.34 3.29
CA LEU A 25 1.87 -2.67 4.10
C LEU A 25 0.90 -3.68 4.74
N SER A 26 0.51 -4.72 4.01
CA SER A 26 -0.39 -5.74 4.56
C SER A 26 0.26 -6.50 5.73
N ILE A 27 1.55 -6.82 5.65
CA ILE A 27 2.30 -7.46 6.75
C ILE A 27 2.37 -6.54 7.96
N LEU A 28 2.61 -5.24 7.75
CA LEU A 28 2.61 -4.25 8.83
C LEU A 28 1.23 -4.19 9.51
N ALA A 29 0.15 -4.12 8.73
CA ALA A 29 -1.22 -4.11 9.25
C ALA A 29 -1.55 -5.39 10.05
N ILE A 30 -1.08 -6.57 9.60
CA ILE A 30 -1.23 -7.84 10.34
C ILE A 30 -0.47 -7.77 11.66
N SER A 31 0.77 -7.27 11.66
CA SER A 31 1.60 -7.17 12.87
C SER A 31 0.97 -6.27 13.94
N GLU A 32 0.20 -5.26 13.50
CA GLU A 32 -0.54 -4.32 14.35
C GLU A 32 -1.97 -4.80 14.66
N ARG A 33 -2.32 -6.04 14.29
CA ARG A 33 -3.65 -6.66 14.50
C ARG A 33 -4.80 -5.89 13.84
N ARG A 34 -4.55 -5.28 12.68
CA ARG A 34 -5.55 -4.53 11.89
C ARG A 34 -6.05 -5.38 10.72
N GLU A 35 -6.80 -6.42 11.04
CA GLU A 35 -7.20 -7.46 10.08
C GLU A 35 -7.97 -6.92 8.87
N LEU A 36 -8.89 -5.96 9.07
CA LEU A 36 -9.66 -5.36 7.96
C LEU A 36 -8.75 -4.59 6.99
N LEU A 37 -7.82 -3.79 7.51
CA LEU A 37 -6.85 -3.06 6.69
C LEU A 37 -5.90 -4.02 5.97
N ALA A 38 -5.43 -5.06 6.66
CA ALA A 38 -4.60 -6.09 6.07
C ALA A 38 -5.31 -6.79 4.90
N ASN A 39 -6.59 -7.12 5.06
CA ASN A 39 -7.38 -7.77 4.01
C ASN A 39 -7.58 -6.85 2.80
N ASP A 40 -7.88 -5.57 3.03
CA ASP A 40 -7.99 -4.58 1.95
C ASP A 40 -6.65 -4.44 1.18
N LEU A 41 -5.52 -4.40 1.90
CA LEU A 41 -4.18 -4.31 1.29
C LEU A 41 -3.78 -5.59 0.56
N LEU A 42 -4.12 -6.77 1.07
CA LEU A 42 -3.92 -8.04 0.37
C LEU A 42 -4.75 -8.10 -0.91
N THR A 43 -6.00 -7.62 -0.86
CA THR A 43 -6.85 -7.53 -2.06
C THR A 43 -6.21 -6.64 -3.13
N LEU A 44 -5.58 -5.54 -2.74
CA LEU A 44 -4.85 -4.67 -3.68
C LEU A 44 -3.55 -5.30 -4.20
N THR A 45 -2.81 -6.01 -3.35
CA THR A 45 -1.59 -6.74 -3.72
C THR A 45 -1.82 -7.67 -4.91
N TYR A 46 -2.98 -8.33 -4.97
CA TYR A 46 -3.29 -9.32 -6.01
C TYR A 46 -4.24 -8.80 -7.09
N ALA A 47 -4.63 -7.52 -7.06
CA ALA A 47 -5.43 -6.93 -8.12
C ALA A 47 -4.63 -6.92 -9.43
N GLU A 48 -5.23 -7.16 -10.59
CA GLU A 48 -4.53 -7.02 -11.88
C GLU A 48 -4.11 -5.55 -12.10
N PRO A 49 -2.86 -5.29 -12.54
CA PRO A 49 -2.45 -3.93 -12.90
C PRO A 49 -3.34 -3.38 -14.00
N ARG A 50 -3.80 -2.13 -13.85
CA ARG A 50 -4.58 -1.44 -14.89
C ARG A 50 -4.03 -0.03 -15.09
N LEU A 51 -3.44 0.16 -16.27
CA LEU A 51 -2.93 1.44 -16.73
C LEU A 51 -4.10 2.30 -17.23
N ASP A 52 -4.91 2.75 -16.29
CA ASP A 52 -6.12 3.53 -16.55
C ASP A 52 -5.91 4.99 -16.16
N GLY A 53 -5.72 5.85 -17.18
CA GLY A 53 -5.95 7.31 -17.16
C GLY A 53 -5.18 8.16 -16.14
N ASP A 54 -5.21 9.48 -16.34
CA ASP A 54 -4.61 10.43 -15.42
C ASP A 54 -5.22 10.30 -14.01
N VAL A 55 -4.42 9.83 -13.04
CA VAL A 55 -4.81 9.95 -11.63
C VAL A 55 -4.57 11.38 -11.20
N GLN A 56 -5.67 12.06 -10.87
CA GLN A 56 -5.56 13.30 -10.13
C GLN A 56 -5.23 12.95 -8.67
N LEU A 57 -3.95 13.02 -8.33
CA LEU A 57 -3.51 12.92 -6.94
C LEU A 57 -4.18 14.02 -6.13
N PRO A 58 -4.51 13.77 -4.84
CA PRO A 58 -4.89 14.84 -3.94
C PRO A 58 -3.79 15.91 -3.95
N ALA A 59 -4.18 17.18 -3.75
CA ALA A 59 -3.22 18.28 -3.70
C ALA A 59 -2.09 17.95 -2.73
N ASP A 60 -0.86 18.35 -3.06
CA ASP A 60 0.35 17.99 -2.31
C ASP A 60 0.19 18.22 -0.80
N GLU A 61 -0.47 19.30 -0.40
CA GLU A 61 -0.75 19.62 1.01
C GLU A 61 -1.67 18.59 1.70
N GLU A 62 -2.67 18.04 1.00
CA GLU A 62 -3.55 17.01 1.53
C GLU A 62 -2.80 15.68 1.66
N LEU A 63 -2.00 15.31 0.65
CA LEU A 63 -1.18 14.11 0.71
C LEU A 63 -0.17 14.18 1.86
N LEU A 64 0.53 15.32 1.99
CA LEU A 64 1.45 15.56 3.09
C LEU A 64 0.74 15.50 4.44
N ARG A 65 -0.46 16.08 4.56
CA ARG A 65 -1.24 16.02 5.80
C ARG A 65 -1.60 14.58 6.17
N MET A 66 -2.04 13.77 5.20
CA MET A 66 -2.32 12.34 5.43
C MET A 66 -1.05 11.61 5.87
N LEU A 67 0.09 11.82 5.20
CA LEU A 67 1.36 11.18 5.56
C LEU A 67 1.80 11.53 6.99
N HIS A 68 1.70 12.80 7.39
CA HIS A 68 2.07 13.22 8.74
C HIS A 68 1.13 12.69 9.82
N SER A 69 -0.12 12.39 9.46
CA SER A 69 -1.13 11.81 10.37
C SER A 69 -0.90 10.32 10.65
N LEU A 70 -0.08 9.65 9.85
CA LEU A 70 0.31 8.26 10.10
C LEU A 70 1.39 8.17 11.19
N PRO A 71 1.39 7.08 11.99
CA PRO A 71 2.50 6.75 12.88
C PRO A 71 3.83 6.71 12.13
N GLU A 72 4.92 7.14 12.79
CA GLU A 72 6.24 7.30 12.18
C GLU A 72 6.70 6.03 11.42
N GLY A 73 6.47 4.85 12.00
CA GLY A 73 6.81 3.55 11.38
C GLY A 73 5.99 3.19 10.14
N GLU A 74 4.82 3.80 9.94
CA GLU A 74 3.94 3.55 8.79
C GLU A 74 4.25 4.47 7.59
N ARG A 75 4.78 5.67 7.83
CA ARG A 75 4.96 6.72 6.79
C ARG A 75 5.78 6.25 5.59
N GLY A 76 6.95 5.66 5.86
CA GLY A 76 7.86 5.18 4.82
C GLY A 76 7.24 4.09 3.95
N PRO A 77 6.68 3.00 4.52
CA PRO A 77 5.93 1.99 3.77
C PRO A 77 4.81 2.55 2.89
N TRP A 78 4.00 3.48 3.41
CA TRP A 78 2.92 4.10 2.64
C TRP A 78 3.46 4.94 1.47
N LEU A 79 4.48 5.76 1.71
CA LEU A 79 5.11 6.57 0.67
C LEU A 79 5.72 5.70 -0.43
N ARG A 80 6.41 4.60 -0.08
CA ARG A 80 6.98 3.67 -1.06
C ARG A 80 5.92 3.02 -1.94
N ALA A 81 4.78 2.61 -1.38
CA ALA A 81 3.70 2.03 -2.16
C ALA A 81 3.07 3.05 -3.13
N LEU A 82 2.88 4.29 -2.69
CA LEU A 82 2.41 5.38 -3.55
C LEU A 82 3.40 5.68 -4.68
N MET A 83 4.69 5.79 -4.38
CA MET A 83 5.72 6.06 -5.40
C MET A 83 5.80 4.93 -6.43
N ALA A 84 5.79 3.67 -6.00
CA ALA A 84 5.84 2.52 -6.90
C ALA A 84 4.64 2.50 -7.88
N LEU A 85 3.43 2.78 -7.37
CA LEU A 85 2.24 2.87 -8.22
C LEU A 85 2.29 4.05 -9.19
N ASN A 86 2.84 5.19 -8.76
CA ASN A 86 2.98 6.37 -9.61
C ASN A 86 3.98 6.14 -10.74
N GLU A 87 5.10 5.46 -10.45
CA GLU A 87 6.13 5.10 -11.43
C GLU A 87 5.61 4.08 -12.45
N ASP A 88 4.81 3.09 -12.01
CA ASP A 88 4.21 2.07 -12.88
C ASP A 88 3.03 2.61 -13.70
N GLY A 89 2.41 3.72 -13.28
CA GLY A 89 1.22 4.28 -13.92
C GLY A 89 -0.07 3.51 -13.62
N ASP A 90 -0.09 2.72 -12.54
CA ASP A 90 -1.26 1.94 -12.12
C ASP A 90 -2.26 2.81 -11.35
N GLY A 91 -3.04 3.55 -12.13
CA GLY A 91 -3.91 4.57 -11.59
C GLY A 91 -5.05 4.02 -10.72
N MET A 92 -5.53 2.82 -11.04
CA MET A 92 -6.63 2.19 -10.32
C MET A 92 -6.18 1.75 -8.92
N ARG A 93 -5.05 1.04 -8.81
CA ARG A 93 -4.50 0.67 -7.50
C ARG A 93 -4.08 1.92 -6.71
N MET A 94 -3.56 2.96 -7.36
CA MET A 94 -3.26 4.26 -6.72
C MET A 94 -4.50 4.86 -6.04
N ILE A 95 -5.62 5.00 -6.77
CA ILE A 95 -6.86 5.57 -6.22
C ILE A 95 -7.35 4.77 -5.01
N ARG A 96 -7.30 3.44 -5.09
CA ARG A 96 -7.74 2.58 -3.98
C ARG A 96 -6.82 2.69 -2.77
N LEU A 97 -5.50 2.75 -2.98
CA LEU A 97 -4.52 2.92 -1.91
C LEU A 97 -4.70 4.27 -1.21
N LEU A 98 -4.88 5.36 -1.95
CA LEU A 98 -5.21 6.68 -1.40
C LEU A 98 -6.52 6.64 -0.60
N GLY A 99 -7.53 5.92 -1.11
CA GLY A 99 -8.79 5.71 -0.40
C GLY A 99 -8.62 4.99 0.94
N LEU A 100 -7.74 3.99 1.02
CA LEU A 100 -7.38 3.32 2.27
C LEU A 100 -6.67 4.26 3.24
N MET A 101 -5.69 5.02 2.73
CA MET A 101 -4.92 5.98 3.52
C MET A 101 -5.82 7.05 4.14
N ARG A 102 -6.78 7.58 3.38
CA ARG A 102 -7.76 8.56 3.88
C ARG A 102 -8.62 7.98 4.99
N ARG A 103 -9.14 6.75 4.84
CA ARG A 103 -9.90 6.07 5.91
C ARG A 103 -9.05 5.83 7.16
N ARG A 104 -7.77 5.50 6.95
CA ARG A 104 -6.81 5.24 8.02
C ARG A 104 -6.43 6.49 8.82
N THR A 105 -6.46 7.66 8.20
CA THR A 105 -6.08 8.95 8.80
C THR A 105 -7.26 9.79 9.29
N ALA A 106 -8.49 9.43 8.91
CA ALA A 106 -9.73 10.05 9.40
C ALA A 106 -10.20 9.50 10.76
N ASN A 107 -9.60 8.41 11.24
CA ASN A 107 -9.84 7.78 12.55
C ASN A 107 -8.60 7.87 13.42
#